data_AF-A0A3G2S9X1-F1
#
_entry.id   AF-A0A3G2S9X1-F1
#
_cell.length_a   1.000
_cell.length_b   1.000
_cell.length_c   1.000
_cell.angle_alpha   90.00
_cell.angle_beta   90.00
_cell.angle_gamma   90.00
#
_symmetry.space_group_name_H-M   'P 1'
#
loop_
_entity.id
_entity.type
_entity.pdbx_description
1 polymer ?
#
loop_
_entity_poly.entity_id
_entity_poly.type
_entity_poly.pdbx_seq_one_letter_code
_entity_poly.pdbx_strand_id
1 'polypeptide(L)'
;MSGEAASTVFVGSISPGVSDRWLVQLFQACGGYRSFKRVSKAFGFADFSTLRDALRVLAVLHDLELPCMGTHRHETRKKLIVRADEKTSAFLGEFEKTMVRTEADAMQDAAARARVDYVIRAMSNPNAEAGDEPERYEIPSHLKDLSMSEIPAYRRKQVLSEIEKFRLGAVASDAASRRRELELERQRAAVLQARSSPLAGKESTPDTPGASMDTSDVADDPEQADEAAERERQRAEEARRDVDARHAEQAYVERERARIGAWTERAPADHDPSRRTMEAWISLDEDQELAEELFWTDRRRWTQLRAEARRREDEADRADREAEAAEQSDSMRQADAFLASLAPMARGSSAWRPSGGGAPIKLHVQHGDVPPGVQRRLQLEEKIRADPSKRAELVDALPRDELWHTTPAWTRIDLAHVAPIIDRGIEESFGEPVPDLLEAVLDKLRERASAQDVVDVLAPVLDEDEAPALVERVWRFLVAT
;
A
#
# COMPACT_ATOMS: atom_id res chain seq x y z
N MET A 1 -19.74 -29.61 1.59
CA MET A 1 -19.07 -30.23 2.75
C MET A 1 -17.74 -29.52 2.93
N SER A 2 -17.70 -28.58 3.86
CA SER A 2 -16.63 -27.59 4.03
C SER A 2 -15.58 -28.09 5.01
N GLY A 3 -14.56 -28.81 4.52
CA GLY A 3 -13.48 -29.38 5.34
C GLY A 3 -12.12 -28.69 5.22
N GLU A 4 -12.02 -27.60 4.45
CA GLU A 4 -10.70 -27.07 4.02
C GLU A 4 -10.01 -26.15 5.04
N ALA A 5 -10.68 -25.73 6.13
CA ALA A 5 -10.09 -24.81 7.12
C ALA A 5 -9.51 -25.51 8.38
N ALA A 6 -9.54 -26.85 8.46
CA ALA A 6 -9.33 -27.56 9.72
C ALA A 6 -7.87 -27.97 10.03
N SER A 7 -6.87 -27.55 9.25
CA SER A 7 -5.47 -28.02 9.45
C SER A 7 -4.44 -26.90 9.29
N THR A 8 -4.78 -25.70 9.76
CA THR A 8 -3.88 -24.54 9.78
C THR A 8 -3.07 -24.51 11.07
N VAL A 9 -1.78 -24.18 10.98
CA VAL A 9 -0.84 -24.13 12.11
C VAL A 9 -0.07 -22.82 12.08
N PHE A 10 0.00 -22.14 13.22
CA PHE A 10 0.82 -20.96 13.44
C PHE A 10 2.28 -21.34 13.68
N VAL A 11 3.19 -20.67 12.99
CA VAL A 11 4.64 -20.83 13.11
C VAL A 11 5.25 -19.47 13.45
N GLY A 12 5.82 -19.36 14.65
CA GLY A 12 6.40 -18.15 15.21
C GLY A 12 7.85 -18.33 15.64
N SER A 13 8.47 -17.21 16.03
CA SER A 13 9.88 -17.15 16.46
C SER A 13 10.88 -17.67 15.43
N ILE A 14 10.61 -17.42 14.15
CA ILE A 14 11.50 -17.81 13.05
C ILE A 14 12.82 -17.02 13.17
N SER A 15 13.96 -17.72 13.15
CA SER A 15 15.30 -17.10 13.18
C SER A 15 15.50 -16.15 11.99
N PRO A 16 16.19 -15.01 12.19
CA PRO A 16 16.45 -14.06 11.11
C PRO A 16 17.30 -14.71 10.00
N GLY A 17 16.93 -14.42 8.75
CA GLY A 17 17.60 -14.92 7.54
C GLY A 17 17.16 -16.30 7.05
N VAL A 18 16.24 -16.98 7.75
CA VAL A 18 15.65 -18.24 7.25
C VAL A 18 14.65 -17.94 6.13
N SER A 19 14.97 -18.41 4.92
CA SER A 19 14.14 -18.23 3.73
C SER A 19 12.87 -19.09 3.74
N ASP A 20 11.86 -18.67 2.98
CA ASP A 20 10.61 -19.42 2.84
C ASP A 20 10.84 -20.80 2.22
N ARG A 21 11.85 -20.94 1.33
CA ARG A 21 12.24 -22.22 0.73
C ARG A 21 12.68 -23.23 1.80
N TRP A 22 13.47 -22.81 2.77
CA TRP A 22 13.93 -23.66 3.87
C TRP A 22 12.77 -24.05 4.80
N LEU A 23 11.84 -23.14 5.09
CA LEU A 23 10.64 -23.45 5.87
C LEU A 23 9.71 -24.43 5.13
N VAL A 24 9.51 -24.23 3.83
CA VAL A 24 8.72 -25.15 3.00
C VAL A 24 9.35 -26.54 2.97
N GLN A 25 10.68 -26.64 2.89
CA GLN A 25 11.37 -27.94 2.98
C GLN A 25 11.20 -28.60 4.36
N LEU A 26 11.21 -27.85 5.45
CA LEU A 26 10.90 -28.39 6.79
C LEU A 26 9.46 -28.90 6.87
N PHE A 27 8.49 -28.16 6.34
CA PHE A 27 7.09 -28.60 6.33
C PHE A 27 6.87 -29.82 5.44
N GLN A 28 7.50 -29.88 4.27
CA GLN A 28 7.48 -31.05 3.39
C GLN A 28 8.14 -32.28 4.02
N ALA A 29 9.23 -32.09 4.80
CA ALA A 29 9.86 -33.17 5.56
C ALA A 29 8.92 -33.73 6.64
N CYS A 30 8.07 -32.87 7.21
CA CYS A 30 7.09 -33.23 8.23
C CYS A 30 5.76 -33.75 7.66
N GLY A 31 5.38 -33.55 6.39
CA GLY A 31 4.13 -34.09 5.85
C GLY A 31 3.59 -33.38 4.60
N GLY A 32 2.31 -33.64 4.29
CA GLY A 32 1.63 -33.04 3.15
C GLY A 32 1.33 -31.56 3.39
N TYR A 33 2.21 -30.71 2.88
CA TYR A 33 2.12 -29.26 2.95
C TYR A 33 1.29 -28.71 1.77
N ARG A 34 0.36 -27.76 2.03
CA ARG A 34 -0.42 -27.06 0.99
C ARG A 34 0.14 -25.67 0.69
N SER A 35 0.20 -24.82 1.72
CA SER A 35 0.54 -23.41 1.58
C SER A 35 1.14 -22.83 2.85
N PHE A 36 2.01 -21.84 2.69
CA PHE A 36 2.66 -21.09 3.76
C PHE A 36 2.50 -19.63 3.43
N LYS A 37 1.95 -18.88 4.37
CA LYS A 37 1.82 -17.44 4.28
C LYS A 37 2.59 -16.79 5.41
N ARG A 38 3.71 -16.15 5.08
CA ARG A 38 4.47 -15.34 6.02
C ARG A 38 3.75 -14.01 6.24
N VAL A 39 3.42 -13.69 7.49
CA VAL A 39 2.73 -12.43 7.85
C VAL A 39 3.71 -11.44 8.48
N SER A 40 4.84 -11.91 9.05
CA SER A 40 6.01 -11.08 9.32
C SER A 40 7.33 -11.86 9.24
N LYS A 41 8.45 -11.15 9.43
CA LYS A 41 9.79 -11.76 9.53
C LYS A 41 9.86 -12.87 10.60
N ALA A 42 9.10 -12.75 11.68
CA ALA A 42 9.12 -13.70 12.79
C ALA A 42 7.94 -14.69 12.82
N PHE A 43 6.88 -14.50 12.01
CA PHE A 43 5.68 -15.34 12.07
C PHE A 43 5.00 -15.60 10.72
N GLY A 44 4.37 -16.77 10.60
CA GLY A 44 3.58 -17.19 9.44
C GLY A 44 2.57 -18.29 9.78
N PHE A 45 1.68 -18.57 8.83
CA PHE A 45 0.68 -19.63 8.92
C PHE A 45 0.96 -20.68 7.85
N ALA A 46 0.89 -21.96 8.24
CA ALA A 46 1.07 -23.09 7.35
C ALA A 46 -0.20 -23.94 7.31
N ASP A 47 -0.65 -24.29 6.12
CA ASP A 47 -1.81 -25.14 5.87
C ASP A 47 -1.35 -26.54 5.46
N PHE A 48 -1.90 -27.56 6.12
CA PHE A 48 -1.57 -28.96 5.87
C PHE A 48 -2.72 -29.72 5.21
N SER A 49 -2.40 -30.81 4.52
CA SER A 49 -3.38 -31.68 3.85
C SER A 49 -4.20 -32.50 4.83
N THR A 50 -3.63 -32.85 5.99
CA THR A 50 -4.23 -33.80 6.92
C THR A 50 -3.97 -33.39 8.37
N LEU A 51 -4.95 -33.62 9.23
CA LEU A 51 -4.88 -33.31 10.66
C LEU A 51 -3.75 -34.07 11.38
N ARG A 52 -3.42 -35.29 10.91
CA ARG A 52 -2.27 -36.08 11.37
C ARG A 52 -0.93 -35.42 11.06
N ASP A 53 -0.83 -34.73 9.92
CA ASP A 53 0.40 -34.02 9.54
C ASP A 53 0.60 -32.77 10.40
N ALA A 54 -0.50 -32.08 10.74
CA ALA A 54 -0.48 -30.98 11.71
C ALA A 54 -0.04 -31.44 13.11
N LEU A 55 -0.51 -32.59 13.60
CA LEU A 55 -0.04 -33.17 14.87
C LEU A 55 1.45 -33.54 14.83
N ARG A 56 1.92 -34.12 13.72
CA ARG A 56 3.34 -34.47 13.55
C ARG A 56 4.22 -33.22 13.52
N VAL A 57 3.77 -32.17 12.82
CA VAL A 57 4.45 -30.86 12.81
C VAL A 57 4.55 -30.27 14.22
N LEU A 58 3.48 -30.34 15.02
CA LEU A 58 3.50 -29.90 16.41
C LEU A 58 4.48 -30.71 17.27
N ALA A 59 4.56 -32.03 17.08
CA ALA A 59 5.44 -32.90 17.87
C ALA A 59 6.93 -32.84 17.47
N VAL A 60 7.22 -32.48 16.22
CA VAL A 60 8.59 -32.49 15.66
C VAL A 60 9.20 -31.10 15.61
N LEU A 61 8.44 -30.05 15.30
CA LEU A 61 8.96 -28.70 15.05
C LEU A 61 8.78 -27.75 16.25
N HIS A 62 7.98 -28.09 17.26
CA HIS A 62 7.88 -27.29 18.49
C HIS A 62 9.23 -27.31 19.26
N ASP A 63 9.69 -26.14 19.69
CA ASP A 63 10.96 -25.90 20.40
C ASP A 63 12.24 -26.22 19.59
N LEU A 64 12.14 -26.34 18.28
CA LEU A 64 13.30 -26.58 17.43
C LEU A 64 14.15 -25.31 17.25
N GLU A 65 15.45 -25.38 17.53
CA GLU A 65 16.38 -24.27 17.33
C GLU A 65 16.83 -24.20 15.86
N LEU A 66 16.39 -23.17 15.15
CA LEU A 66 16.85 -22.94 13.77
C LEU A 66 18.14 -22.11 13.77
N PRO A 67 19.17 -22.51 13.00
CA PRO A 67 20.36 -21.69 12.81
C PRO A 67 20.00 -20.37 12.12
N CYS A 68 20.60 -19.26 12.57
CA CYS A 68 20.48 -17.95 11.91
C CYS A 68 21.30 -17.97 10.61
N MET A 69 20.73 -17.46 9.52
CA MET A 69 21.33 -17.47 8.19
C MET A 69 21.55 -16.02 7.68
N GLY A 70 22.44 -15.82 6.71
CA GLY A 70 22.73 -14.50 6.14
C GLY A 70 23.61 -13.59 7.02
N THR A 71 23.35 -12.29 7.02
CA THR A 71 24.09 -11.24 7.75
C THR A 71 24.08 -11.39 9.28
N HIS A 72 23.16 -12.21 9.81
CA HIS A 72 22.93 -12.41 11.25
C HIS A 72 23.46 -13.75 11.78
N ARG A 73 24.46 -14.35 11.12
CA ARG A 73 25.05 -15.66 11.50
C ARG A 73 25.59 -15.73 12.93
N HIS A 74 25.86 -14.58 13.55
CA HIS A 74 26.36 -14.44 14.92
C HIS A 74 25.26 -14.23 15.97
N GLU A 75 23.99 -14.13 15.56
CA GLU A 75 22.86 -13.88 16.46
C GLU A 75 22.39 -15.17 17.14
N THR A 76 21.79 -15.04 18.33
CA THR A 76 21.36 -16.18 19.16
C THR A 76 20.28 -16.99 18.45
N ARG A 77 20.39 -18.33 18.50
CA ARG A 77 19.42 -19.26 17.90
C ARG A 77 18.06 -19.08 18.57
N LYS A 78 17.02 -18.85 17.78
CA LYS A 78 15.65 -18.74 18.28
C LYS A 78 14.96 -20.10 18.18
N LYS A 79 14.19 -20.43 19.22
CA LYS A 79 13.35 -21.63 19.27
C LYS A 79 12.07 -21.37 18.48
N LEU A 80 11.79 -22.23 17.51
CA LEU A 80 10.58 -22.18 16.72
C LEU A 80 9.37 -22.49 17.62
N ILE A 81 8.37 -21.61 17.60
CA ILE A 81 7.11 -21.81 18.31
C ILE A 81 6.08 -22.25 17.27
N VAL A 82 5.60 -23.48 17.38
CA VAL A 82 4.54 -24.01 16.52
C VAL A 82 3.30 -24.21 17.35
N ARG A 83 2.21 -23.49 17.04
CA ARG A 83 0.93 -23.61 17.75
C ARG A 83 -0.20 -23.84 16.78
N ALA A 84 -1.15 -24.68 17.14
CA ALA A 84 -2.40 -24.78 16.39
C ALA A 84 -3.24 -23.51 16.61
N ASP A 85 -4.00 -23.09 15.60
CA ASP A 85 -5.02 -22.03 15.74
C ASP A 85 -6.08 -22.46 16.77
N GLU A 86 -6.72 -21.51 17.46
CA GLU A 86 -7.62 -21.77 18.59
C GLU A 86 -8.72 -22.78 18.22
N LYS A 87 -9.29 -22.63 17.02
CA LYS A 87 -10.30 -23.55 16.47
C LYS A 87 -9.70 -24.92 16.16
N THR A 88 -8.56 -24.95 15.48
CA THR A 88 -7.89 -26.21 15.11
C THR A 88 -7.37 -26.98 16.32
N SER A 89 -6.99 -26.30 17.42
CA SER A 89 -6.48 -26.92 18.64
C SER A 89 -7.53 -27.77 19.37
N ALA A 90 -8.79 -27.32 19.37
CA ALA A 90 -9.91 -28.08 19.93
C ALA A 90 -10.19 -29.35 19.11
N PHE A 91 -10.18 -29.23 17.77
CA PHE A 91 -10.34 -30.37 16.87
C PHE A 91 -9.18 -31.36 16.95
N LEU A 92 -7.95 -30.86 17.11
CA LEU A 92 -6.76 -31.69 17.30
C LEU A 92 -6.82 -32.45 18.63
N GLY A 93 -7.31 -31.83 19.70
CA GLY A 93 -7.46 -32.48 21.00
C GLY A 93 -8.57 -33.54 21.05
N GLU A 94 -9.68 -33.33 20.33
CA GLU A 94 -10.73 -34.36 20.17
C GLU A 94 -10.25 -35.51 19.28
N PHE A 95 -9.52 -35.19 18.21
CA PHE A 95 -8.92 -36.17 17.33
C PHE A 95 -7.82 -36.98 18.03
N GLU A 96 -7.01 -36.37 18.88
CA GLU A 96 -6.00 -37.08 19.67
C GLU A 96 -6.63 -38.07 20.66
N LYS A 97 -7.78 -37.73 21.25
CA LYS A 97 -8.52 -38.63 22.15
C LYS A 97 -9.20 -39.79 21.44
N THR A 98 -9.57 -39.61 20.17
CA THR A 98 -10.25 -40.63 19.37
C THR A 98 -9.29 -41.49 18.54
N MET A 99 -8.05 -41.04 18.35
CA MET A 99 -7.01 -41.77 17.62
C MET A 99 -6.29 -42.80 18.51
N VAL A 100 -6.17 -44.01 17.99
CA VAL A 100 -5.21 -45.01 18.48
C VAL A 100 -3.86 -44.72 17.83
N ARG A 101 -2.87 -44.28 18.60
CA ARG A 101 -1.49 -44.15 18.10
C ARG A 101 -0.96 -45.52 17.71
N THR A 102 -0.72 -45.73 16.42
CA THR A 102 -0.15 -47.00 15.92
C THR A 102 1.37 -46.93 15.88
N GLU A 103 2.04 -48.08 15.91
CA GLU A 103 3.51 -48.16 15.74
C GLU A 103 3.97 -47.52 14.41
N ALA A 104 3.13 -47.56 13.38
CA ALA A 104 3.37 -46.90 12.10
C ALA A 104 3.49 -45.37 12.24
N ASP A 105 2.69 -44.75 13.11
CA ASP A 105 2.73 -43.30 13.33
C ASP A 105 4.01 -42.89 14.06
N ALA A 106 4.40 -43.66 15.07
CA ALA A 106 5.67 -43.45 15.77
C ALA A 106 6.87 -43.58 14.82
N MET A 107 6.82 -44.52 13.87
CA MET A 107 7.84 -44.66 12.84
C MET A 107 7.86 -43.46 11.87
N GLN A 108 6.69 -42.92 11.50
CA GLN A 108 6.62 -41.71 10.65
C GLN A 108 7.13 -40.47 11.38
N ASP A 109 6.86 -40.32 12.68
CA ASP A 109 7.38 -39.22 13.51
C ASP A 109 8.91 -39.29 13.64
N ALA A 110 9.45 -40.50 13.84
CA ALA A 110 10.89 -40.73 13.87
C ALA A 110 11.55 -40.43 12.50
N ALA A 111 10.91 -40.86 11.41
CA ALA A 111 11.39 -40.57 10.05
C ALA A 111 11.33 -39.07 9.73
N ALA A 112 10.28 -38.37 10.18
CA ALA A 112 10.17 -36.92 10.03
C ALA A 112 11.27 -36.19 10.81
N ARG A 113 11.56 -36.59 12.05
CA ARG A 113 12.70 -36.05 12.82
C ARG A 113 14.03 -36.22 12.09
N ALA A 114 14.31 -37.41 11.57
CA ALA A 114 15.54 -37.66 10.82
C ALA A 114 15.67 -36.78 9.56
N ARG A 115 14.57 -36.56 8.84
CA ARG A 115 14.56 -35.66 7.67
C ARG A 115 14.75 -34.20 8.07
N VAL A 116 14.10 -33.76 9.16
CA VAL A 116 14.26 -32.39 9.70
C VAL A 116 15.71 -32.14 10.13
N ASP A 117 16.34 -33.09 10.82
CA ASP A 117 17.76 -32.99 11.20
C ASP A 117 18.69 -32.89 9.99
N TYR A 118 18.39 -33.62 8.91
CA TYR A 118 19.11 -33.50 7.64
C TYR A 118 18.99 -32.09 7.04
N VAL A 119 17.79 -31.51 7.05
CA VAL A 119 17.56 -30.15 6.56
C VAL A 119 18.27 -29.11 7.44
N ILE A 120 18.23 -29.23 8.78
CA ILE A 120 18.97 -28.33 9.69
C ILE A 120 20.48 -28.41 9.45
N ARG A 121 21.00 -29.62 9.23
CA ARG A 121 22.41 -29.83 8.89
C ARG A 121 22.75 -29.19 7.53
N ALA A 122 21.85 -29.28 6.56
CA ALA A 122 21.99 -28.61 5.27
C ALA A 122 21.98 -27.07 5.42
N MET A 123 21.10 -26.52 6.27
CA MET A 123 21.08 -25.09 6.60
C MET A 123 22.37 -24.63 7.29
N SER A 124 22.96 -25.47 8.14
CA SER A 124 24.19 -25.12 8.87
C SER A 124 25.43 -25.03 7.98
N ASN A 125 25.36 -25.53 6.73
CA ASN A 125 26.46 -25.45 5.79
C ASN A 125 26.71 -24.00 5.34
N PRO A 126 27.97 -23.56 5.23
CA PRO A 126 28.33 -22.18 4.87
C PRO A 126 27.96 -21.78 3.43
N ASN A 127 27.66 -22.76 2.57
CA ASN A 127 27.23 -22.55 1.19
C ASN A 127 25.70 -22.67 1.01
N ALA A 128 24.94 -22.78 2.09
CA ALA A 128 23.49 -22.76 2.00
C ALA A 128 23.04 -21.34 1.62
N GLU A 129 22.27 -21.23 0.54
CA GLU A 129 21.64 -19.98 0.12
C GLU A 129 20.87 -19.39 1.32
N ALA A 130 21.42 -18.30 1.87
CA ALA A 130 20.63 -17.37 2.65
C ALA A 130 19.61 -16.79 1.66
N GLY A 131 18.32 -16.90 1.97
CA GLY A 131 17.33 -16.32 1.08
C GLY A 131 17.60 -14.85 0.94
N ASP A 132 17.62 -14.37 -0.30
CA ASP A 132 17.47 -12.95 -0.58
C ASP A 132 16.30 -12.47 0.26
N GLU A 133 16.55 -11.45 1.09
CA GLU A 133 15.45 -10.72 1.70
C GLU A 133 14.49 -10.37 0.55
N PRO A 134 13.17 -10.61 0.69
CA PRO A 134 12.26 -10.09 -0.32
C PRO A 134 12.58 -8.60 -0.41
N GLU A 135 13.10 -8.16 -1.55
CA GLU A 135 13.41 -6.77 -1.83
C GLU A 135 12.10 -6.01 -1.66
N ARG A 136 11.84 -5.61 -0.42
CA ARG A 136 10.94 -4.53 -0.14
C ARG A 136 11.66 -3.39 -0.84
N TYR A 137 11.09 -2.92 -1.94
CA TYR A 137 11.48 -1.65 -2.52
C TYR A 137 11.35 -0.61 -1.41
N GLU A 138 12.43 -0.43 -0.65
CA GLU A 138 12.56 0.65 0.30
C GLU A 138 12.71 1.86 -0.58
N ILE A 139 11.57 2.47 -0.89
CA ILE A 139 11.48 3.73 -1.59
C ILE A 139 12.52 4.64 -0.91
N PRO A 140 13.58 5.03 -1.62
CA PRO A 140 14.67 5.80 -1.05
C PRO A 140 14.13 6.99 -0.27
N SER A 141 14.83 7.41 0.78
CA SER A 141 14.36 8.46 1.71
C SER A 141 13.91 9.76 1.01
N HIS A 142 14.43 10.06 -0.17
CA HIS A 142 14.07 11.21 -1.01
C HIS A 142 12.78 11.04 -1.84
N LEU A 143 12.27 9.81 -1.95
CA LEU A 143 11.00 9.46 -2.60
C LEU A 143 9.92 9.07 -1.57
N LYS A 144 10.27 9.03 -0.29
CA LYS A 144 9.33 8.76 0.81
C LYS A 144 8.58 10.03 1.13
N ASP A 145 7.26 9.95 1.24
CA ASP A 145 6.40 11.11 1.51
C ASP A 145 6.92 11.91 2.73
N LEU A 146 7.03 13.23 2.57
CA LEU A 146 7.37 14.15 3.65
C LEU A 146 6.37 14.01 4.80
N SER A 147 6.88 13.95 6.03
CA SER A 147 6.04 13.87 7.21
C SER A 147 5.31 15.19 7.46
N MET A 148 4.18 15.15 8.17
CA MET A 148 3.34 16.33 8.47
C MET A 148 4.11 17.50 9.13
N SER A 149 5.23 17.19 9.79
CA SER A 149 6.11 18.12 10.48
C SER A 149 7.07 18.87 9.55
N GLU A 150 7.42 18.29 8.41
CA GLU A 150 8.39 18.85 7.45
C GLU A 150 7.74 19.79 6.42
N ILE A 151 6.41 19.73 6.27
CA ILE A 151 5.66 20.60 5.38
C ILE A 151 5.26 21.89 6.12
N PRO A 152 5.63 23.09 5.62
CA PRO A 152 5.21 24.36 6.19
C PRO A 152 3.68 24.45 6.34
N ALA A 153 3.20 24.90 7.50
CA ALA A 153 1.78 24.85 7.87
C ALA A 153 0.84 25.51 6.84
N TYR A 154 1.31 26.53 6.14
CA TYR A 154 0.56 27.25 5.10
C TYR A 154 0.31 26.40 3.83
N ARG A 155 1.25 25.52 3.45
CA ARG A 155 1.14 24.67 2.23
C ARG A 155 0.69 23.25 2.51
N ARG A 156 0.58 22.87 3.79
CA ARG A 156 0.24 21.50 4.23
C ARG A 156 -1.04 20.98 3.60
N LYS A 157 -2.11 21.79 3.56
CA LYS A 157 -3.39 21.36 2.97
C LYS A 157 -3.31 21.13 1.46
N GLN A 158 -2.56 21.98 0.75
CA GLN A 158 -2.39 21.88 -0.70
C GLN A 158 -1.55 20.65 -1.07
N VAL A 159 -0.39 20.49 -0.43
CA VAL A 159 0.51 19.34 -0.66
C VAL A 159 -0.16 18.01 -0.31
N LEU A 160 -0.90 17.93 0.80
CA LEU A 160 -1.65 16.71 1.14
C LEU A 160 -2.74 16.40 0.11
N SER A 161 -3.49 17.40 -0.35
CA SER A 161 -4.52 17.21 -1.36
C SER A 161 -3.95 16.79 -2.72
N GLU A 162 -2.71 17.19 -3.02
CA GLU A 162 -2.02 16.86 -4.26
C GLU A 162 -1.43 15.45 -4.21
N ILE A 163 -0.81 15.08 -3.08
CA ILE A 163 -0.35 13.70 -2.83
C ILE A 163 -1.53 12.72 -2.86
N GLU A 164 -2.69 13.09 -2.32
CA GLU A 164 -3.90 12.27 -2.36
C GLU A 164 -4.41 12.09 -3.81
N LYS A 165 -4.42 13.16 -4.62
CA LYS A 165 -4.74 13.07 -6.05
C LYS A 165 -3.77 12.17 -6.80
N PHE A 166 -2.47 12.23 -6.51
CA PHE A 166 -1.45 11.36 -7.12
C PHE A 166 -1.65 9.89 -6.73
N ARG A 167 -1.99 9.61 -5.46
CA ARG A 167 -2.30 8.26 -4.99
C ARG A 167 -3.55 7.68 -5.66
N LEU A 168 -4.61 8.47 -5.74
CA LEU A 168 -5.84 8.08 -6.42
C LEU A 168 -5.61 7.86 -7.93
N GLY A 169 -4.79 8.72 -8.56
CA GLY A 169 -4.38 8.58 -9.96
C GLY A 169 -3.55 7.33 -10.23
N ALA A 170 -2.60 7.01 -9.35
CA ALA A 170 -1.78 5.81 -9.46
C ALA A 170 -2.61 4.53 -9.29
N VAL A 171 -3.53 4.49 -8.32
CA VAL A 171 -4.45 3.36 -8.12
C VAL A 171 -5.40 3.21 -9.30
N ALA A 172 -5.90 4.32 -9.86
CA ALA A 172 -6.76 4.30 -11.04
C ALA A 172 -6.00 3.82 -12.30
N SER A 173 -4.75 4.26 -12.49
CA SER A 173 -3.89 3.84 -13.60
C SER A 173 -3.49 2.36 -13.50
N ASP A 174 -3.16 1.89 -12.30
CA ASP A 174 -2.86 0.48 -12.03
C ASP A 174 -4.10 -0.42 -12.20
N ALA A 175 -5.27 0.03 -11.73
CA ALA A 175 -6.54 -0.65 -11.97
C ALA A 175 -6.93 -0.65 -13.46
N ALA A 176 -6.65 0.43 -14.19
CA ALA A 176 -6.87 0.50 -15.63
C ALA A 176 -5.92 -0.43 -16.39
N SER A 177 -4.65 -0.52 -15.97
CA SER A 177 -3.66 -1.42 -16.54
C SER A 177 -4.03 -2.89 -16.29
N ARG A 178 -4.44 -3.25 -15.07
CA ARG A 178 -4.95 -4.59 -14.73
C ARG A 178 -6.25 -4.95 -15.49
N ARG A 179 -7.14 -3.98 -15.71
CA ARG A 179 -8.36 -4.20 -16.53
C ARG A 179 -8.01 -4.46 -17.99
N ARG A 180 -7.06 -3.71 -18.56
CA ARG A 180 -6.57 -3.94 -19.94
C ARG A 180 -5.91 -5.30 -20.09
N GLU A 181 -5.16 -5.74 -19.09
CA GLU A 181 -4.51 -7.06 -19.09
C GLU A 181 -5.54 -8.21 -19.05
N LEU A 182 -6.54 -8.11 -18.17
CA LEU A 182 -7.65 -9.09 -18.10
C LEU A 182 -8.48 -9.11 -19.38
N GLU A 183 -8.67 -7.97 -20.05
CA GLU A 183 -9.39 -7.90 -21.31
C GLU A 183 -8.62 -8.59 -22.44
N LEU A 184 -7.29 -8.40 -22.49
CA LEU A 184 -6.41 -9.13 -23.42
C LEU A 184 -6.39 -10.64 -23.13
N GLU A 185 -6.38 -11.04 -21.87
CA GLU A 185 -6.46 -12.45 -21.47
C GLU A 185 -7.82 -13.06 -21.86
N ARG A 186 -8.91 -12.32 -21.67
CA ARG A 186 -10.25 -12.74 -22.10
C ARG A 186 -10.38 -12.83 -23.62
N GLN A 187 -9.74 -11.92 -24.36
CA GLN A 187 -9.68 -12.00 -25.82
C GLN A 187 -8.88 -13.23 -26.27
N ARG A 188 -7.75 -13.53 -25.63
CA ARG A 188 -6.98 -14.76 -25.87
C ARG A 188 -7.79 -16.03 -25.56
N ALA A 189 -8.51 -16.05 -24.45
CA ALA A 189 -9.38 -17.16 -24.07
C ALA A 189 -10.57 -17.32 -25.03
N ALA A 190 -11.17 -16.21 -25.49
CA ALA A 190 -12.27 -16.23 -26.46
C ALA A 190 -11.82 -16.76 -27.84
N VAL A 191 -10.60 -16.43 -28.29
CA VAL A 191 -10.02 -16.98 -29.52
C VAL A 191 -9.75 -18.49 -29.39
N LEU A 192 -9.24 -18.94 -28.24
CA LEU A 192 -9.07 -20.37 -27.95
C LEU A 192 -10.40 -21.12 -27.82
N GLN A 193 -11.44 -20.47 -27.31
CA GLN A 193 -12.79 -21.04 -27.19
C GLN A 193 -13.55 -21.06 -28.53
N ALA A 194 -13.34 -20.05 -29.39
CA ALA A 194 -13.87 -20.02 -30.74
C ALA A 194 -13.26 -21.12 -31.62
N ARG A 195 -11.99 -21.49 -31.36
CA ARG A 195 -11.32 -22.63 -32.02
C ARG A 195 -11.78 -24.00 -31.50
N SER A 196 -12.56 -24.09 -30.42
CA SER A 196 -12.98 -25.36 -29.80
C SER A 196 -14.48 -25.68 -29.86
N SER A 197 -15.29 -24.94 -30.63
CA SER A 197 -16.70 -25.30 -30.90
C SER A 197 -16.87 -26.04 -32.23
N PRO A 198 -17.30 -27.31 -32.24
CA PRO A 198 -17.67 -28.00 -33.47
C PRO A 198 -19.18 -27.83 -33.78
N LEU A 199 -19.48 -27.82 -35.09
CA LEU A 199 -20.75 -28.19 -35.76
C LEU A 199 -21.56 -27.05 -36.45
N ALA A 200 -21.57 -27.04 -37.79
CA ALA A 200 -22.73 -27.27 -38.68
C ALA A 200 -22.50 -26.66 -40.08
N GLY A 201 -22.48 -27.53 -41.10
CA GLY A 201 -22.06 -27.19 -42.47
C GLY A 201 -23.14 -26.64 -43.40
N LYS A 202 -22.71 -26.41 -44.66
CA LYS A 202 -23.57 -26.51 -45.84
C LYS A 202 -22.75 -26.68 -47.13
N GLU A 203 -23.15 -27.68 -47.90
CA GLU A 203 -22.68 -28.06 -49.23
C GLU A 203 -22.95 -26.99 -50.29
N SER A 204 -22.12 -26.96 -51.33
CA SER A 204 -22.57 -26.75 -52.72
C SER A 204 -21.49 -27.21 -53.72
N THR A 205 -21.84 -28.22 -54.51
CA THR A 205 -21.13 -28.67 -55.72
C THR A 205 -21.50 -27.78 -56.91
N PRO A 206 -20.70 -27.76 -58.00
CA PRO A 206 -21.14 -28.49 -59.20
C PRO A 206 -20.03 -29.20 -60.02
N ASP A 207 -20.39 -30.42 -60.46
CA ASP A 207 -20.12 -31.15 -61.72
C ASP A 207 -19.54 -30.32 -62.92
N THR A 208 -18.64 -30.73 -63.84
CA THR A 208 -18.20 -32.01 -64.50
C THR A 208 -16.94 -31.72 -65.40
N PRO A 209 -16.39 -32.61 -66.27
CA PRO A 209 -15.50 -33.78 -66.08
C PRO A 209 -14.09 -33.68 -66.76
N GLY A 210 -13.17 -34.56 -66.33
CA GLY A 210 -12.31 -35.32 -67.25
C GLY A 210 -10.84 -34.93 -67.41
N ALA A 211 -9.93 -35.71 -66.79
CA ALA A 211 -8.73 -36.27 -67.42
C ALA A 211 -8.00 -37.19 -66.43
N SER A 212 -7.84 -38.46 -66.81
CA SER A 212 -7.06 -39.49 -66.13
C SER A 212 -5.55 -39.23 -66.24
N MET A 213 -4.82 -39.28 -65.13
CA MET A 213 -3.54 -40.00 -65.06
C MET A 213 -3.13 -40.28 -63.62
N ASP A 214 -2.89 -41.55 -63.36
CA ASP A 214 -2.43 -42.21 -62.14
C ASP A 214 -1.00 -41.79 -61.74
N THR A 215 -0.77 -41.43 -60.47
CA THR A 215 0.32 -41.97 -59.62
C THR A 215 0.10 -41.62 -58.14
N SER A 216 -0.12 -42.66 -57.33
CA SER A 216 0.18 -42.79 -55.88
C SER A 216 -0.35 -41.73 -54.89
N ASP A 217 -1.46 -42.13 -54.25
CA ASP A 217 -1.88 -41.81 -52.88
C ASP A 217 -0.71 -41.60 -51.88
N VAL A 218 -0.55 -40.35 -51.45
CA VAL A 218 -0.60 -40.01 -50.02
C VAL A 218 -1.66 -38.91 -49.94
N ALA A 219 -2.85 -39.26 -49.48
CA ALA A 219 -3.87 -38.28 -49.13
C ALA A 219 -3.26 -37.36 -48.07
N ASP A 220 -2.80 -36.18 -48.49
CA ASP A 220 -2.51 -35.06 -47.59
C ASP A 220 -3.81 -34.78 -46.84
N ASP A 221 -3.76 -35.00 -45.53
CA ASP A 221 -4.83 -34.72 -44.60
C ASP A 221 -5.26 -33.25 -44.80
N PRO A 222 -6.52 -32.96 -45.14
CA PRO A 222 -6.97 -31.60 -45.44
C PRO A 222 -6.69 -30.63 -44.27
N GLU A 223 -6.65 -31.14 -43.03
CA GLU A 223 -6.25 -30.35 -41.86
C GLU A 223 -4.79 -29.91 -41.91
N GLN A 224 -3.87 -30.74 -42.42
CA GLN A 224 -2.45 -30.38 -42.55
C GLN A 224 -2.20 -29.35 -43.64
N ALA A 225 -2.98 -29.39 -44.72
CA ALA A 225 -2.96 -28.38 -45.77
C ALA A 225 -3.51 -27.03 -45.26
N ASP A 226 -4.60 -27.05 -44.49
CA ASP A 226 -5.17 -25.85 -43.88
C ASP A 226 -4.25 -25.25 -42.80
N GLU A 227 -3.59 -26.08 -41.99
CA GLU A 227 -2.57 -25.65 -41.02
C GLU A 227 -1.31 -25.10 -41.71
N ALA A 228 -0.89 -25.66 -42.84
CA ALA A 228 0.22 -25.11 -43.62
C ALA A 228 -0.13 -23.73 -44.20
N ALA A 229 -1.34 -23.57 -44.75
CA ALA A 229 -1.83 -22.29 -45.25
C ALA A 229 -2.00 -21.26 -44.12
N GLU A 230 -2.44 -21.66 -42.93
CA GLU A 230 -2.54 -20.77 -41.77
C GLU A 230 -1.16 -20.33 -41.26
N ARG A 231 -0.17 -21.23 -41.22
CA ARG A 231 1.22 -20.89 -40.90
C ARG A 231 1.84 -19.93 -41.91
N GLU A 232 1.52 -20.08 -43.19
CA GLU A 232 1.99 -19.16 -44.23
C GLU A 232 1.36 -17.77 -44.08
N ARG A 233 0.06 -17.70 -43.75
CA ARG A 233 -0.61 -16.42 -43.43
C ARG A 233 0.00 -15.74 -42.20
N GLN A 234 0.28 -16.50 -41.14
CA GLN A 234 0.92 -15.96 -39.93
C GLN A 234 2.33 -15.43 -40.23
N ARG A 235 3.14 -16.17 -41.00
CA ARG A 235 4.47 -15.71 -41.43
C ARG A 235 4.40 -14.45 -42.28
N ALA A 236 3.40 -14.34 -43.15
CA ALA A 236 3.18 -13.14 -43.97
C ALA A 236 2.76 -11.93 -43.11
N GLU A 237 1.95 -12.14 -42.07
CA GLU A 237 1.56 -11.09 -41.13
C GLU A 237 2.72 -10.66 -40.23
N GLU A 238 3.51 -11.61 -39.71
CA GLU A 238 4.73 -11.34 -38.94
C GLU A 238 5.75 -10.56 -39.78
N ALA A 239 5.98 -10.96 -41.03
CA ALA A 239 6.86 -10.25 -41.94
C ALA A 239 6.39 -8.81 -42.22
N ARG A 240 5.06 -8.58 -42.32
CA ARG A 240 4.50 -7.22 -42.44
C ARG A 240 4.73 -6.41 -41.17
N ARG A 241 4.47 -6.99 -39.99
CA ARG A 241 4.72 -6.32 -38.70
C ARG A 241 6.20 -5.96 -38.52
N ASP A 242 7.12 -6.83 -38.93
CA ASP A 242 8.55 -6.55 -38.88
C ASP A 242 8.96 -5.39 -39.81
N VAL A 243 8.37 -5.32 -41.01
CA VAL A 243 8.59 -4.20 -41.93
C VAL A 243 8.02 -2.90 -41.36
N ASP A 244 6.81 -2.94 -40.79
CA ASP A 244 6.17 -1.79 -40.16
C ASP A 244 6.98 -1.30 -38.94
N ALA A 245 7.51 -2.23 -38.13
CA ALA A 245 8.40 -1.92 -37.01
C ALA A 245 9.68 -1.24 -37.47
N ARG A 246 10.34 -1.76 -38.51
CA ARG A 246 11.55 -1.14 -39.08
C ARG A 246 11.26 0.25 -39.65
N HIS A 247 10.12 0.43 -40.31
CA HIS A 247 9.72 1.73 -40.84
C HIS A 247 9.42 2.72 -39.71
N ALA A 248 8.80 2.27 -38.61
CA ALA A 248 8.57 3.07 -37.42
C ALA A 248 9.89 3.47 -36.73
N GLU A 249 10.85 2.55 -36.62
CA GLU A 249 12.20 2.81 -36.10
C GLU A 249 12.94 3.85 -36.97
N GLN A 250 12.92 3.69 -38.30
CA GLN A 250 13.53 4.64 -39.22
C GLN A 250 12.90 6.03 -39.09
N ALA A 251 11.56 6.12 -39.08
CA ALA A 251 10.87 7.38 -38.89
C ALA A 251 11.18 8.03 -37.52
N TYR A 252 11.36 7.22 -36.48
CA TYR A 252 11.80 7.73 -35.16
C TYR A 252 13.24 8.25 -35.23
N VAL A 253 14.17 7.50 -35.81
CA VAL A 253 15.57 7.90 -35.97
C VAL A 253 15.70 9.16 -36.83
N GLU A 254 14.91 9.29 -37.90
CA GLU A 254 14.87 10.49 -38.74
C GLU A 254 14.34 11.70 -37.99
N ARG A 255 13.25 11.54 -37.22
CA ARG A 255 12.77 12.60 -36.32
C ARG A 255 13.81 12.99 -35.30
N GLU A 256 14.54 12.03 -34.75
CA GLU A 256 15.56 12.30 -33.74
C GLU A 256 16.80 12.96 -34.34
N ARG A 257 17.22 12.55 -35.54
CA ARG A 257 18.26 13.23 -36.31
C ARG A 257 17.84 14.63 -36.71
N ALA A 258 16.59 14.85 -37.11
CA ALA A 258 16.07 16.17 -37.42
C ALA A 258 15.99 17.05 -36.16
N ARG A 259 15.61 16.47 -35.01
CA ARG A 259 15.62 17.16 -33.72
C ARG A 259 17.06 17.57 -33.37
N ILE A 260 18.00 16.63 -33.36
CA ILE A 260 19.43 16.89 -33.08
C ILE A 260 20.01 17.89 -34.08
N GLY A 261 19.69 17.75 -35.36
CA GLY A 261 20.10 18.66 -36.43
C GLY A 261 19.56 20.07 -36.21
N ALA A 262 18.28 20.22 -35.88
CA ALA A 262 17.69 21.52 -35.54
C ALA A 262 18.32 22.14 -34.28
N TRP A 263 18.66 21.32 -33.28
CA TRP A 263 19.42 21.78 -32.11
C TRP A 263 20.84 22.21 -32.48
N THR A 264 21.50 21.49 -33.38
CA THR A 264 22.87 21.77 -33.83
C THR A 264 22.93 22.99 -34.74
N GLU A 265 21.93 23.19 -35.60
CA GLU A 265 21.83 24.33 -36.52
C GLU A 265 21.41 25.61 -35.77
N ARG A 266 20.59 25.47 -34.72
CA ARG A 266 20.24 26.58 -33.83
C ARG A 266 21.31 26.87 -32.78
N ALA A 267 22.25 25.95 -32.57
CA ALA A 267 23.46 26.21 -31.82
C ALA A 267 24.40 27.09 -32.68
N PRO A 268 24.86 28.24 -32.18
CA PRO A 268 25.78 29.09 -32.94
C PRO A 268 27.09 28.32 -33.24
N ALA A 269 27.65 28.48 -34.44
CA ALA A 269 28.85 27.75 -34.89
C ALA A 269 30.10 27.96 -33.99
N ASP A 270 30.10 28.99 -33.15
CA ASP A 270 31.11 29.29 -32.13
C ASP A 270 30.87 28.59 -30.77
N HIS A 271 29.85 27.74 -30.65
CA HIS A 271 29.53 26.99 -29.44
C HIS A 271 30.46 25.80 -29.27
N ASP A 272 31.72 26.06 -28.96
CA ASP A 272 32.62 25.06 -28.38
C ASP A 272 32.22 24.88 -26.90
N PRO A 273 31.63 23.74 -26.49
CA PRO A 273 31.27 23.50 -25.09
C PRO A 273 32.50 23.54 -24.17
N SER A 274 33.71 23.40 -24.72
CA SER A 274 34.99 23.49 -24.01
C SER A 274 35.44 24.94 -23.76
N ARG A 275 34.84 25.93 -24.44
CA ARG A 275 35.18 27.37 -24.29
C ARG A 275 34.37 28.09 -23.22
N ARG A 276 33.26 27.54 -22.75
CA ARG A 276 32.66 28.01 -21.50
C ARG A 276 33.47 27.44 -20.34
N THR A 277 34.64 28.04 -20.13
CA THR A 277 35.38 27.83 -18.90
C THR A 277 34.46 28.22 -17.74
N MET A 278 34.61 27.55 -16.61
CA MET A 278 33.93 27.91 -15.35
C MET A 278 34.02 29.42 -15.08
N GLU A 279 35.12 30.06 -15.50
CA GLU A 279 35.36 31.50 -15.43
C GLU A 279 34.34 32.35 -16.20
N ALA A 280 33.88 31.92 -17.37
CA ALA A 280 32.86 32.65 -18.13
C ALA A 280 31.50 32.65 -17.42
N TRP A 281 31.20 31.59 -16.67
CA TRP A 281 30.01 31.55 -15.81
C TRP A 281 30.18 32.36 -14.53
N ILE A 282 31.41 32.44 -14.00
CA ILE A 282 31.76 33.20 -12.80
C ILE A 282 31.85 34.71 -13.10
N SER A 283 32.19 35.09 -14.33
CA SER A 283 32.29 36.48 -14.78
C SER A 283 31.00 37.07 -15.33
N LEU A 284 29.89 36.31 -15.31
CA LEU A 284 28.57 36.85 -15.62
C LEU A 284 28.14 37.74 -14.45
N ASP A 285 28.38 39.04 -14.61
CA ASP A 285 27.76 40.05 -13.76
C ASP A 285 26.32 40.22 -14.24
N GLU A 286 25.39 39.47 -13.62
CA GLU A 286 23.96 39.46 -13.97
C GLU A 286 23.39 40.87 -14.07
N ASP A 287 23.89 41.80 -13.26
CA ASP A 287 23.48 43.21 -13.23
C ASP A 287 23.84 43.96 -14.53
N GLN A 288 24.97 43.62 -15.16
CA GLN A 288 25.37 44.24 -16.45
C GLN A 288 24.57 43.69 -17.62
N GLU A 289 24.32 42.37 -17.65
CA GLU A 289 23.48 41.78 -18.70
C GLU A 289 22.03 42.26 -18.59
N LEU A 290 21.47 42.32 -17.38
CA LEU A 290 20.15 42.91 -17.17
C LEU A 290 20.12 44.38 -17.62
N ALA A 291 21.14 45.16 -17.32
CA ALA A 291 21.20 46.56 -17.73
C ALA A 291 21.18 46.75 -19.26
N GLU A 292 21.69 45.76 -20.01
CA GLU A 292 21.70 45.75 -21.48
C GLU A 292 20.43 45.17 -22.10
N GLU A 293 19.57 44.48 -21.35
CA GLU A 293 18.34 43.92 -21.89
C GLU A 293 17.42 45.00 -22.46
N LEU A 294 16.80 44.69 -23.60
CA LEU A 294 15.79 45.54 -24.25
C LEU A 294 14.63 45.88 -23.32
N PHE A 295 14.34 45.04 -22.30
CA PHE A 295 13.30 45.32 -21.33
C PHE A 295 13.60 46.57 -20.49
N TRP A 296 14.86 46.72 -20.05
CA TRP A 296 15.30 47.80 -19.18
C TRP A 296 15.76 49.04 -19.96
N THR A 297 16.31 48.86 -21.16
CA THR A 297 16.77 49.97 -22.03
C THR A 297 15.63 50.60 -22.85
N ASP A 298 14.78 49.80 -23.49
CA ASP A 298 13.61 50.27 -24.26
C ASP A 298 12.42 49.32 -24.12
N ARG A 299 11.72 49.49 -22.99
CA ARG A 299 10.52 48.71 -22.66
C ARG A 299 9.45 48.73 -23.75
N ARG A 300 9.35 49.81 -24.55
CA ARG A 300 8.34 49.89 -25.62
C ARG A 300 8.67 48.93 -26.75
N ARG A 301 9.92 48.90 -27.21
CA ARG A 301 10.38 47.94 -28.22
C ARG A 301 10.30 46.50 -27.73
N TRP A 302 10.67 46.24 -26.47
CA TRP A 302 10.51 44.91 -25.86
C TRP A 302 9.04 44.46 -25.84
N THR A 303 8.12 45.36 -25.48
CA THR A 303 6.68 45.07 -25.43
C THR A 303 6.11 44.75 -26.81
N GLN A 304 6.59 45.45 -27.85
CA GLN A 304 6.21 45.21 -29.24
C GLN A 304 6.76 43.88 -29.76
N LEU A 305 8.03 43.58 -29.47
CA LEU A 305 8.68 42.34 -29.89
C LEU A 305 8.03 41.10 -29.23
N ARG A 306 7.60 41.22 -27.96
CA ARG A 306 6.84 40.17 -27.26
C ARG A 306 5.34 40.16 -27.57
N ALA A 307 4.80 41.11 -28.34
CA ALA A 307 3.35 41.19 -28.54
C ALA A 307 2.80 39.94 -29.24
N GLU A 308 3.51 39.40 -30.23
CA GLU A 308 3.12 38.17 -30.92
C GLU A 308 3.26 36.92 -30.06
N ALA A 309 4.30 36.87 -29.22
CA ALA A 309 4.51 35.77 -28.28
C ALA A 309 3.39 35.74 -27.23
N ARG A 310 3.09 36.89 -26.62
CA ARG A 310 1.95 37.02 -25.69
C ARG A 310 0.62 36.69 -26.35
N ARG A 311 0.40 37.13 -27.60
CA ARG A 311 -0.83 36.78 -28.32
C ARG A 311 -0.99 35.27 -28.47
N ARG A 312 0.10 34.55 -28.79
CA ARG A 312 0.09 33.09 -28.88
C ARG A 312 -0.15 32.41 -27.53
N GLU A 313 0.45 32.92 -26.46
CA GLU A 313 0.21 32.45 -25.09
C GLU A 313 -1.26 32.69 -24.69
N ASP A 314 -1.79 33.89 -24.90
CA ASP A 314 -3.18 34.25 -24.62
C ASP A 314 -4.19 33.43 -25.46
N GLU A 315 -3.82 33.08 -26.70
CA GLU A 315 -4.59 32.19 -27.57
C GLU A 315 -4.58 30.75 -27.06
N ALA A 316 -3.44 30.24 -26.60
CA ALA A 316 -3.33 28.91 -25.99
C ALA A 316 -4.10 28.83 -24.68
N ASP A 317 -3.91 29.78 -23.76
CA ASP A 317 -4.63 29.85 -22.49
C ASP A 317 -6.15 29.98 -22.69
N ARG A 318 -6.59 30.62 -23.78
CA ARG A 318 -8.01 30.69 -24.14
C ARG A 318 -8.50 29.36 -24.69
N ALA A 319 -7.75 28.72 -25.57
CA ALA A 319 -8.10 27.40 -26.11
C ALA A 319 -8.21 26.35 -24.99
N ASP A 320 -7.30 26.37 -24.01
CA ASP A 320 -7.36 25.46 -22.86
C ASP A 320 -8.62 25.71 -22.01
N ARG A 321 -8.95 26.96 -21.72
CA ARG A 321 -10.19 27.32 -21.02
C ARG A 321 -11.45 26.92 -21.78
N GLU A 322 -11.45 27.06 -23.10
CA GLU A 322 -12.55 26.63 -23.96
C GLU A 322 -12.69 25.11 -23.99
N ALA A 323 -11.58 24.38 -24.03
CA ALA A 323 -11.55 22.91 -23.97
C ALA A 323 -12.06 22.40 -22.61
N GLU A 324 -11.58 22.95 -21.49
CA GLU A 324 -12.07 22.60 -20.14
C GLU A 324 -13.58 22.87 -20.01
N ALA A 325 -14.07 24.00 -20.53
CA ALA A 325 -15.50 24.32 -20.50
C ALA A 325 -16.32 23.34 -21.35
N ALA A 326 -15.80 22.93 -22.52
CA ALA A 326 -16.43 21.92 -23.36
C ALA A 326 -16.49 20.56 -22.64
N GLU A 327 -15.37 20.11 -22.05
CA GLU A 327 -15.29 18.88 -21.27
C GLU A 327 -16.23 18.89 -20.06
N GLN A 328 -16.34 20.02 -19.36
CA GLN A 328 -17.30 20.20 -18.27
C GLN A 328 -18.74 20.10 -18.77
N SER A 329 -19.05 20.71 -19.92
CA SER A 329 -20.38 20.64 -20.51
C SER A 329 -20.76 19.22 -20.94
N ASP A 330 -19.80 18.47 -21.49
CA ASP A 330 -20.00 17.08 -21.88
C ASP A 330 -20.08 16.17 -20.65
N SER A 331 -19.29 16.44 -19.61
CA SER A 331 -19.40 15.77 -18.32
C SER A 331 -20.76 16.02 -17.67
N MET A 332 -21.30 17.25 -17.75
CA MET A 332 -22.65 17.57 -17.28
C MET A 332 -23.72 16.83 -18.08
N ARG A 333 -23.59 16.77 -19.40
CA ARG A 333 -24.50 15.99 -20.26
C ARG A 333 -24.45 14.50 -19.94
N GLN A 334 -23.26 13.96 -19.69
CA GLN A 334 -23.08 12.56 -19.28
C GLN A 334 -23.68 12.30 -17.90
N ALA A 335 -23.51 13.22 -16.94
CA ALA A 335 -24.13 13.15 -15.63
C ALA A 335 -25.67 13.19 -15.73
N ASP A 336 -26.22 14.10 -16.52
CA ASP A 336 -27.66 14.20 -16.77
C ASP A 336 -28.20 12.94 -17.48
N ALA A 337 -27.47 12.40 -18.46
CA ALA A 337 -27.83 11.14 -19.12
C ALA A 337 -27.78 9.95 -18.14
N PHE A 338 -26.79 9.91 -17.26
CA PHE A 338 -26.69 8.90 -16.20
C PHE A 338 -27.86 9.01 -15.21
N LEU A 339 -28.20 10.22 -14.76
CA LEU A 339 -29.36 10.45 -13.89
C LEU A 339 -30.68 10.06 -14.58
N ALA A 340 -30.83 10.37 -15.87
CA ALA A 340 -31.97 9.94 -16.66
C ALA A 340 -32.07 8.41 -16.77
N SER A 341 -30.93 7.71 -16.85
CA SER A 341 -30.87 6.24 -16.87
C SER A 341 -31.25 5.60 -15.52
N LEU A 342 -31.02 6.31 -14.40
CA LEU A 342 -31.42 5.88 -13.05
C LEU A 342 -32.89 6.20 -12.73
N ALA A 343 -33.49 7.18 -13.40
CA ALA A 343 -34.89 7.57 -13.19
C ALA A 343 -35.92 6.42 -13.30
N PRO A 344 -35.82 5.44 -14.22
CA PRO A 344 -36.69 4.26 -14.21
C PRO A 344 -36.40 3.27 -13.07
N MET A 345 -35.15 3.16 -12.60
CA MET A 345 -34.76 2.32 -11.44
C MET A 345 -35.31 2.90 -10.13
N ALA A 346 -35.33 4.22 -10.00
CA ALA A 346 -35.88 4.93 -8.84
C ALA A 346 -37.42 4.85 -8.75
N ARG A 347 -38.14 4.61 -9.86
CA ARG A 347 -39.61 4.44 -9.85
C ARG A 347 -40.08 3.16 -9.16
N GLY A 348 -39.20 2.16 -8.98
CA GLY A 348 -39.50 0.93 -8.24
C GLY A 348 -39.29 1.03 -6.73
N SER A 349 -38.66 2.10 -6.24
CA SER A 349 -38.48 2.38 -4.82
C SER A 349 -39.34 3.58 -4.44
N SER A 350 -40.48 3.33 -3.79
CA SER A 350 -41.43 4.37 -3.38
C SER A 350 -40.91 5.32 -2.28
N ALA A 351 -39.62 5.26 -1.93
CA ALA A 351 -39.04 6.05 -0.83
C ALA A 351 -38.46 7.41 -1.28
N TRP A 352 -38.30 7.66 -2.58
CA TRP A 352 -37.64 8.87 -3.09
C TRP A 352 -38.55 9.64 -4.06
N ARG A 353 -39.65 10.18 -3.56
CA ARG A 353 -40.32 11.31 -4.22
C ARG A 353 -39.79 12.61 -3.60
N PRO A 354 -39.29 13.58 -4.39
CA PRO A 354 -39.08 14.92 -3.88
C PRO A 354 -40.48 15.55 -3.77
N SER A 355 -41.06 15.49 -2.57
CA SER A 355 -42.20 16.36 -2.26
C SER A 355 -41.63 17.77 -2.10
N GLY A 356 -42.13 18.71 -2.89
CA GLY A 356 -41.73 20.10 -2.83
C GLY A 356 -41.94 20.67 -1.42
N GLY A 357 -40.99 21.52 -0.99
CA GLY A 357 -41.13 22.38 0.18
C GLY A 357 -41.17 21.64 1.52
N GLY A 358 -40.02 21.21 2.03
CA GLY A 358 -39.89 20.69 3.39
C GLY A 358 -38.46 20.82 3.92
N ALA A 359 -38.35 21.26 5.17
CA ALA A 359 -37.17 21.61 5.97
C ALA A 359 -35.85 20.82 5.71
N PRO A 360 -34.68 21.43 5.99
CA PRO A 360 -33.38 20.79 5.77
C PRO A 360 -33.30 19.45 6.47
N ILE A 361 -32.81 18.46 5.73
CA ILE A 361 -32.65 17.06 6.13
C ILE A 361 -31.78 17.03 7.39
N LYS A 362 -32.38 16.67 8.53
CA LYS A 362 -31.63 16.33 9.75
C LYS A 362 -30.99 14.97 9.54
N LEU A 363 -29.73 14.97 9.14
CA LEU A 363 -28.86 13.80 9.14
C LEU A 363 -28.79 13.26 10.58
N HIS A 364 -29.47 12.14 10.82
CA HIS A 364 -29.27 11.37 12.04
C HIS A 364 -27.97 10.58 11.86
N VAL A 365 -26.84 11.23 12.11
CA VAL A 365 -25.56 10.56 12.23
C VAL A 365 -25.64 9.72 13.49
N GLN A 366 -25.78 8.40 13.34
CA GLN A 366 -25.56 7.50 14.47
C GLN A 366 -24.08 7.57 14.81
N HIS A 367 -23.75 8.42 15.80
CA HIS A 367 -22.46 8.36 16.45
C HIS A 367 -22.34 6.95 17.03
N GLY A 368 -21.46 6.13 16.47
CA GLY A 368 -21.11 4.83 17.04
C GLY A 368 -20.74 5.01 18.52
N ASP A 369 -21.00 3.98 19.33
CA ASP A 369 -20.90 4.00 20.80
C ASP A 369 -19.59 4.65 21.28
N VAL A 370 -19.64 5.96 21.52
CA VAL A 370 -18.48 6.75 21.93
C VAL A 370 -18.25 6.44 23.40
N PRO A 371 -17.04 6.02 23.83
CA PRO A 371 -16.77 5.76 25.23
C PRO A 371 -17.21 6.94 26.12
N PRO A 372 -17.79 6.69 27.31
CA PRO A 372 -18.36 7.73 28.15
C PRO A 372 -17.37 8.86 28.49
N GLY A 373 -16.07 8.52 28.64
CA GLY A 373 -15.02 9.51 28.89
C GLY A 373 -14.74 10.44 27.69
N VAL A 374 -14.95 9.97 26.46
CA VAL A 374 -14.82 10.77 25.24
C VAL A 374 -16.06 11.65 25.04
N GLN A 375 -17.25 11.17 25.44
CA GLN A 375 -18.48 11.97 25.44
C GLN A 375 -18.37 13.17 26.39
N ARG A 376 -17.86 12.95 27.61
CA ARG A 376 -17.61 14.02 28.59
C ARG A 376 -16.64 15.08 28.06
N ARG A 377 -15.54 14.65 27.42
CA ARG A 377 -14.63 15.58 26.73
C ARG A 377 -15.35 16.41 25.67
N LEU A 378 -16.16 15.78 24.82
CA LEU A 378 -16.88 16.49 23.76
C LEU A 378 -17.88 17.51 24.32
N GLN A 379 -18.57 17.20 25.42
CA GLN A 379 -19.45 18.14 26.12
C GLN A 379 -18.68 19.32 26.72
N LEU A 380 -17.49 19.07 27.27
CA LEU A 380 -16.62 20.14 27.79
C LEU A 380 -16.07 21.00 26.65
N GLU A 381 -15.64 20.41 25.54
CA GLU A 381 -15.20 21.13 24.34
C GLU A 381 -16.32 21.98 23.74
N GLU A 382 -17.57 21.51 23.80
CA GLU A 382 -18.75 22.27 23.37
C GLU A 382 -18.99 23.49 24.26
N LYS A 383 -18.87 23.34 25.59
CA LYS A 383 -18.94 24.46 26.54
C LYS A 383 -17.79 25.46 26.34
N ILE A 384 -16.57 24.98 26.11
CA ILE A 384 -15.40 25.84 25.80
C ILE A 384 -15.59 26.55 24.46
N ARG A 385 -16.19 25.89 23.46
CA ARG A 385 -16.49 26.51 22.16
C ARG A 385 -17.54 27.61 22.28
N ALA A 386 -18.49 27.48 23.20
CA ALA A 386 -19.47 28.52 23.49
C ALA A 386 -18.83 29.73 24.19
N ASP A 387 -17.99 29.50 25.21
CA ASP A 387 -17.30 30.55 25.98
C ASP A 387 -15.78 30.28 26.05
N PRO A 388 -14.98 30.71 25.06
CA PRO A 388 -13.54 30.43 25.03
C PRO A 388 -12.75 31.12 26.15
N SER A 389 -13.24 32.26 26.65
CA SER A 389 -12.62 33.01 27.74
C SER A 389 -12.70 32.32 29.09
N LYS A 390 -13.67 31.41 29.29
CA LYS A 390 -13.87 30.67 30.55
C LYS A 390 -13.24 29.28 30.54
N ARG A 391 -12.36 28.98 29.57
CA ARG A 391 -11.72 27.66 29.44
C ARG A 391 -11.08 27.19 30.74
N ALA A 392 -10.30 28.06 31.40
CA ALA A 392 -9.64 27.72 32.65
C ALA A 392 -10.64 27.53 33.79
N GLU A 393 -11.64 28.41 33.92
CA GLU A 393 -12.69 28.31 34.95
C GLU A 393 -13.55 27.05 34.81
N LEU A 394 -13.87 26.66 33.57
CA LEU A 394 -14.65 25.46 33.27
C LEU A 394 -13.89 24.16 33.58
N VAL A 395 -12.57 24.17 33.44
CA VAL A 395 -11.72 23.01 33.78
C VAL A 395 -11.44 22.97 35.28
N ASP A 396 -11.26 24.13 35.92
CA ASP A 396 -11.00 24.23 37.36
C ASP A 396 -12.24 23.89 38.20
N ALA A 397 -13.45 24.20 37.68
CA ALA A 397 -14.72 23.88 38.34
C ALA A 397 -15.11 22.39 38.31
N LEU A 398 -14.35 21.52 37.63
CA LEU A 398 -14.65 20.09 37.55
C LEU A 398 -14.23 19.36 38.84
N PRO A 399 -15.10 18.54 39.44
CA PRO A 399 -14.74 17.71 40.58
C PRO A 399 -13.77 16.60 40.15
N ARG A 400 -12.94 16.14 41.10
CA ARG A 400 -11.89 15.12 40.88
C ARG A 400 -12.41 13.87 40.15
N ASP A 401 -13.58 13.39 40.53
CA ASP A 401 -14.21 12.20 39.93
C ASP A 401 -14.56 12.39 38.45
N GLU A 402 -15.11 13.55 38.10
CA GLU A 402 -15.45 13.86 36.70
C GLU A 402 -14.20 14.09 35.84
N LEU A 403 -13.15 14.67 36.42
CA LEU A 403 -11.88 14.91 35.77
C LEU A 403 -11.19 13.59 35.39
N TRP A 404 -11.10 12.66 36.34
CA TRP A 404 -10.43 11.35 36.15
C TRP A 404 -11.14 10.46 35.12
N HIS A 405 -12.46 10.57 35.03
CA HIS A 405 -13.26 9.86 34.03
C HIS A 405 -13.28 10.54 32.66
N THR A 406 -12.72 11.74 32.51
CA THR A 406 -12.62 12.42 31.22
C THR A 406 -11.38 11.95 30.48
N THR A 407 -11.57 11.38 29.29
CA THR A 407 -10.45 10.91 28.46
C THR A 407 -9.83 12.10 27.72
N PRO A 408 -8.56 12.45 28.00
CA PRO A 408 -7.92 13.58 27.34
C PRO A 408 -7.67 13.28 25.86
N ALA A 409 -7.56 14.32 25.02
CA ALA A 409 -7.33 14.16 23.59
C ALA A 409 -5.86 13.81 23.32
N TRP A 410 -5.46 12.56 23.58
CA TRP A 410 -4.07 12.06 23.42
C TRP A 410 -3.42 12.40 22.07
N THR A 411 -4.20 12.64 21.02
CA THR A 411 -3.69 13.03 19.69
C THR A 411 -3.23 14.49 19.59
N ARG A 412 -3.66 15.35 20.52
CA ARG A 412 -3.36 16.80 20.52
C ARG A 412 -2.36 17.20 21.60
N ILE A 413 -2.03 16.28 22.49
CA ILE A 413 -1.21 16.55 23.66
C ILE A 413 0.24 16.33 23.29
N ASP A 414 1.06 17.34 23.51
CA ASP A 414 2.51 17.23 23.43
C ASP A 414 3.06 17.00 24.84
N LEU A 415 3.60 15.80 25.06
CA LEU A 415 4.16 15.37 26.34
C LEU A 415 5.30 16.27 26.82
N ALA A 416 5.97 16.99 25.91
CA ALA A 416 7.02 17.95 26.26
C ALA A 416 6.48 19.12 27.12
N HIS A 417 5.22 19.51 26.95
CA HIS A 417 4.60 20.58 27.73
C HIS A 417 4.10 20.11 29.11
N VAL A 418 3.96 18.79 29.30
CA VAL A 418 3.47 18.18 30.54
C VAL A 418 4.64 17.86 31.49
N ALA A 419 5.81 17.52 30.93
CA ALA A 419 7.03 17.22 31.69
C ALA A 419 7.41 18.26 32.77
N PRO A 420 7.44 19.58 32.51
CA PRO A 420 7.82 20.56 33.55
C PRO A 420 6.79 20.69 34.69
N ILE A 421 5.54 20.31 34.46
CA ILE A 421 4.48 20.33 35.49
C ILE A 421 4.66 19.13 36.43
N ILE A 422 4.99 17.97 35.87
CA ILE A 422 5.29 16.76 36.63
C ILE A 422 6.58 16.95 37.42
N ASP A 423 7.63 17.47 36.78
CA ASP A 423 8.94 17.70 37.42
C ASP A 423 8.84 18.67 38.61
N ARG A 424 8.14 19.81 38.43
CA ARG A 424 7.85 20.74 39.52
C ARG A 424 7.01 20.10 40.63
N GLY A 425 6.06 19.25 40.27
CA GLY A 425 5.24 18.55 41.25
C GLY A 425 6.00 17.50 42.06
N ILE A 426 6.98 16.83 41.42
CA ILE A 426 7.91 15.90 42.08
C ILE A 426 8.88 16.68 42.97
N GLU A 427 9.44 17.80 42.50
CA GLU A 427 10.32 18.66 43.28
C GLU A 427 9.61 19.26 44.51
N GLU A 428 8.34 19.63 44.40
CA GLU A 428 7.53 20.11 45.53
C GLU A 428 7.32 19.03 46.61
N SER A 429 7.25 17.76 46.22
CA SER A 429 7.09 16.62 47.12
C SER A 429 8.41 16.11 47.72
N PHE A 430 9.47 16.01 46.92
CA PHE A 430 10.76 15.44 47.33
C PHE A 430 11.82 16.49 47.70
N GLY A 431 11.62 17.76 47.36
CA GLY A 431 12.61 18.84 47.49
C GLY A 431 13.76 18.77 46.47
N GLU A 432 13.83 17.70 45.67
CA GLU A 432 14.81 17.48 44.62
C GLU A 432 14.12 16.89 43.37
N PRO A 433 14.62 17.18 42.16
CA PRO A 433 14.10 16.60 40.93
C PRO A 433 14.52 15.12 40.82
N VAL A 434 13.53 14.22 40.68
CA VAL A 434 13.76 12.78 40.50
C VAL A 434 13.39 12.39 39.05
N PRO A 435 14.36 12.38 38.11
CA PRO A 435 14.08 12.17 36.69
C PRO A 435 13.52 10.77 36.38
N ASP A 436 13.87 9.76 37.18
CA ASP A 436 13.37 8.39 37.00
C ASP A 436 11.85 8.30 37.22
N LEU A 437 11.31 9.07 38.17
CA LEU A 437 9.87 9.14 38.44
C LEU A 437 9.13 9.93 37.34
N LEU A 438 9.76 10.99 36.85
CA LEU A 438 9.27 11.75 35.70
C LEU A 438 9.14 10.84 34.47
N GLU A 439 10.16 10.05 34.16
CA GLU A 439 10.15 9.11 33.03
C GLU A 439 9.06 8.04 33.19
N ALA A 440 8.91 7.47 34.41
CA ALA A 440 7.86 6.49 34.70
C ALA A 440 6.44 7.04 34.49
N VAL A 441 6.17 8.29 34.90
CA VAL A 441 4.87 8.95 34.66
C VAL A 441 4.67 9.25 33.18
N LEU A 442 5.69 9.75 32.48
CA LEU A 442 5.63 10.03 31.05
C LEU A 442 5.37 8.77 30.23
N ASP A 443 5.93 7.63 30.62
CA ASP A 443 5.68 6.35 29.98
C ASP A 443 4.23 5.88 30.18
N LYS A 444 3.65 6.08 31.36
CA LYS A 444 2.22 5.79 31.59
C LYS A 444 1.29 6.72 30.79
N LEU A 445 1.67 7.98 30.60
CA LEU A 445 0.96 8.91 29.73
C LEU A 445 1.11 8.53 28.24
N ARG A 446 2.25 7.96 27.82
CA ARG A 446 2.44 7.40 26.45
C ARG A 446 1.58 6.17 26.21
N GLU A 447 1.44 5.30 27.22
CA GLU A 447 0.58 4.12 27.19
C GLU A 447 -0.92 4.45 27.20
N ARG A 448 -1.29 5.72 27.39
CA ARG A 448 -2.69 6.20 27.51
C ARG A 448 -3.41 5.54 28.68
N ALA A 449 -2.69 5.33 29.79
CA ALA A 449 -3.23 4.76 31.01
C ALA A 449 -4.29 5.68 31.65
N SER A 450 -5.12 5.14 32.54
CA SER A 450 -6.12 5.92 33.27
C SER A 450 -5.46 6.77 34.37
N ALA A 451 -6.16 7.81 34.86
CA ALA A 451 -5.66 8.64 35.94
C ALA A 451 -5.34 7.81 37.21
N GLN A 452 -6.10 6.73 37.47
CA GLN A 452 -5.87 5.84 38.60
C GLN A 452 -4.56 5.03 38.43
N ASP A 453 -4.29 4.53 37.22
CA ASP A 453 -3.06 3.77 36.96
C ASP A 453 -1.80 4.62 37.17
N VAL A 454 -1.88 5.93 36.89
CA VAL A 454 -0.79 6.88 37.14
C VAL A 454 -0.62 7.12 38.64
N VAL A 455 -1.72 7.23 39.41
CA VAL A 455 -1.67 7.31 40.88
C VAL A 455 -1.05 6.05 41.48
N ASP A 456 -1.41 4.86 40.99
CA ASP A 456 -0.91 3.60 41.52
C ASP A 456 0.60 3.41 41.32
N VAL A 457 1.18 4.02 40.29
CA VAL A 457 2.64 4.07 40.06
C VAL A 457 3.33 5.05 40.99
N LEU A 458 2.63 6.13 41.36
CA LEU A 458 3.14 7.20 42.23
C LEU A 458 2.97 6.90 43.72
N ALA A 459 1.92 6.17 44.11
CA ALA A 459 1.56 5.84 45.49
C ALA A 459 2.64 5.10 46.30
N PRO A 460 3.52 4.25 45.74
CA PRO A 460 4.59 3.61 46.50
C PRO A 460 5.73 4.57 46.87
N VAL A 461 5.81 5.73 46.22
CA VAL A 461 6.95 6.64 46.27
C VAL A 461 6.57 7.97 46.91
N LEU A 462 5.37 8.46 46.64
CA LEU A 462 4.78 9.68 47.19
C LEU A 462 3.81 9.38 48.33
N ASP A 463 3.67 10.33 49.26
CA ASP A 463 2.70 10.23 50.36
C ASP A 463 1.25 10.11 49.84
N GLU A 464 0.38 9.48 50.64
CA GLU A 464 -0.99 9.06 50.26
C GLU A 464 -1.84 10.21 49.69
N ASP A 465 -1.59 11.45 50.10
CA ASP A 465 -2.33 12.65 49.69
C ASP A 465 -1.64 13.44 48.55
N GLU A 466 -0.34 13.23 48.30
CA GLU A 466 0.43 14.01 47.32
C GLU A 466 0.34 13.44 45.90
N ALA A 467 0.36 12.10 45.77
CA ALA A 467 0.16 11.42 44.50
C ALA A 467 -1.16 11.81 43.79
N PRO A 468 -2.34 11.79 44.45
CA PRO A 468 -3.58 12.19 43.79
C PRO A 468 -3.64 13.69 43.45
N ALA A 469 -3.06 14.56 44.28
CA ALA A 469 -3.03 16.00 44.04
C ALA A 469 -2.15 16.36 42.81
N LEU A 470 -1.03 15.66 42.62
CA LEU A 470 -0.19 15.81 41.44
C LEU A 470 -0.91 15.37 40.18
N VAL A 471 -1.54 14.18 40.19
CA VAL A 471 -2.29 13.67 39.02
C VAL A 471 -3.46 14.58 38.68
N GLU A 472 -4.14 15.17 39.65
CA GLU A 472 -5.22 16.13 39.43
C GLU A 472 -4.73 17.39 38.67
N ARG A 473 -3.58 17.96 39.07
CA ARG A 473 -2.96 19.09 38.36
C ARG A 473 -2.59 18.73 36.92
N VAL A 474 -2.01 17.55 36.72
CA VAL A 474 -1.65 17.05 35.38
C VAL A 474 -2.89 16.84 34.53
N TRP A 475 -3.94 16.20 35.05
CA TRP A 475 -5.16 15.94 34.29
C TRP A 475 -5.94 17.21 33.95
N ARG A 476 -5.95 18.23 34.84
CA ARG A 476 -6.49 19.56 34.51
C ARG A 476 -5.75 20.19 33.33
N PHE A 477 -4.42 20.10 33.32
CA PHE A 477 -3.63 20.60 32.20
C PHE A 477 -3.92 19.83 30.90
N LEU A 478 -3.97 18.49 30.95
CA LEU A 478 -4.24 17.64 29.79
C LEU A 478 -5.62 17.87 29.17
N VAL A 479 -6.64 18.16 30.00
CA VAL A 479 -8.00 18.48 29.53
C VAL A 479 -8.11 19.93 29.06
N ALA A 480 -7.31 20.83 29.63
CA ALA A 480 -7.22 22.24 29.24
C ALA A 480 -6.33 22.50 28.02
N THR A 481 -5.71 21.48 27.41
CA THR A 481 -4.84 21.61 26.22
C THR A 481 -5.59 21.15 24.98
#